data_AF-A0A1A2Z651-F1
#
_entry.id   AF-A0A1A2Z651-F1
#
_cell.length_a   1.000
_cell.length_b   1.000
_cell.length_c   1.000
_cell.angle_alpha   90.00
_cell.angle_beta   90.00
_cell.angle_gamma   90.00
#
_symmetry.space_group_name_H-M   'P 1'
#
loop_
_entity.id
_entity.type
_entity.pdbx_description
1 polymer ?
#
loop_
_entity_poly.entity_id
_entity_poly.type
_entity_poly.pdbx_seq_one_letter_code
_entity_poly.pdbx_strand_id
1 'polypeptide(L)'
;MSPPLGASAVFVACASAIAFAPPAHADLLDPIPGNGVFVVGPDIAPGLYHTSGSGSAFGVWINNVPTQDSMCSWFTYSTPDANKDHVLQTNTSIGPMFANINSSVKAFESQNCQPWTRVP
;
A
#
# COMPACT_ATOMS: atom_id res chain seq x y z
N MET A 1 -48.58 15.84 -61.93
CA MET A 1 -47.16 15.99 -61.51
C MET A 1 -47.06 15.47 -60.09
N SER A 2 -46.40 14.32 -59.89
CA SER A 2 -45.92 13.80 -58.59
C SER A 2 -44.72 14.64 -58.10
N PRO A 3 -44.14 14.47 -56.88
CA PRO A 3 -44.51 13.58 -55.75
C PRO A 3 -44.52 14.27 -54.35
N PRO A 4 -44.88 13.53 -53.28
CA PRO A 4 -44.85 13.97 -51.87
C PRO A 4 -43.48 13.71 -51.21
N LEU A 5 -43.04 14.57 -50.30
CA LEU A 5 -41.93 14.27 -49.38
C LEU A 5 -42.13 14.99 -48.04
N GLY A 6 -42.52 14.23 -47.02
CA GLY A 6 -42.33 14.58 -45.62
C GLY A 6 -41.67 13.37 -44.96
N ALA A 7 -40.36 13.44 -44.80
CA ALA A 7 -39.48 12.32 -44.54
C ALA A 7 -39.70 11.64 -43.17
N SER A 8 -39.47 10.34 -43.19
CA SER A 8 -39.41 9.42 -42.06
C SER A 8 -38.35 9.76 -41.01
N ALA A 9 -38.57 9.12 -39.86
CA ALA A 9 -37.60 8.28 -39.17
C ALA A 9 -36.89 8.84 -37.92
N VAL A 10 -37.28 8.20 -36.81
CA VAL A 10 -36.40 7.57 -35.82
C VAL A 10 -35.58 8.53 -34.97
N PHE A 11 -36.14 8.88 -33.81
CA PHE A 11 -35.36 9.28 -32.65
C PHE A 11 -34.52 8.08 -32.20
N VAL A 12 -33.21 8.19 -32.43
CA VAL A 12 -32.17 7.24 -32.03
C VAL A 12 -32.15 7.18 -30.49
N ALA A 13 -32.50 6.01 -29.95
CA ALA A 13 -32.29 5.69 -28.54
C ALA A 13 -30.79 5.43 -28.32
N CYS A 14 -30.08 6.41 -27.77
CA CYS A 14 -28.69 6.25 -27.36
C CYS A 14 -28.65 5.35 -26.12
N ALA A 15 -28.47 4.05 -26.33
CA ALA A 15 -28.16 3.10 -25.27
C ALA A 15 -26.81 3.49 -24.65
N SER A 16 -26.84 3.96 -23.40
CA SER A 16 -25.65 4.22 -22.60
C SER A 16 -24.97 2.89 -22.25
N ALA A 17 -24.03 2.46 -23.07
CA ALA A 17 -23.08 1.42 -22.71
C ALA A 17 -22.12 2.01 -21.65
N ILE A 18 -22.46 1.85 -20.37
CA ILE A 18 -21.50 2.05 -19.29
C ILE A 18 -20.51 0.89 -19.41
N ALA A 19 -19.35 1.18 -20.01
CA ALA A 19 -18.27 0.22 -20.14
C ALA A 19 -17.85 -0.24 -18.74
N PHE A 20 -18.04 -1.53 -18.45
CA PHE A 20 -17.41 -2.22 -17.32
C PHE A 20 -15.91 -2.31 -17.60
N ALA A 21 -15.17 -1.22 -17.36
CA ALA A 21 -13.74 -1.30 -17.28
C ALA A 21 -13.39 -2.20 -16.07
N PRO A 22 -12.53 -3.21 -16.22
CA PRO A 22 -12.02 -3.96 -15.08
C PRO A 22 -11.37 -2.96 -14.11
N PRO A 23 -11.51 -3.16 -12.78
CA PRO A 23 -10.85 -2.29 -11.81
C PRO A 23 -9.36 -2.29 -12.12
N ALA A 24 -8.81 -1.11 -12.35
CA ALA A 24 -7.39 -0.92 -12.51
C ALA A 24 -6.71 -1.45 -11.24
N HIS A 25 -6.13 -2.65 -11.33
CA HIS A 25 -5.26 -3.14 -10.28
C HIS A 25 -4.00 -2.28 -10.35
N ALA A 26 -3.74 -1.49 -9.31
CA ALA A 26 -2.43 -0.90 -9.15
C ALA A 26 -1.41 -2.04 -9.02
N ASP A 27 -0.25 -1.89 -9.66
CA ASP A 27 0.86 -2.80 -9.42
C ASP A 27 1.25 -2.75 -7.93
N LEU A 28 1.63 -3.91 -7.38
CA LEU A 28 2.09 -4.00 -6.00
C LEU A 28 3.35 -3.15 -5.81
N LEU A 29 3.44 -2.47 -4.68
CA LEU A 29 4.60 -1.66 -4.32
C LEU A 29 5.80 -2.55 -4.03
N ASP A 30 6.83 -2.46 -4.89
CA ASP A 30 8.13 -3.09 -4.68
C ASP A 30 9.24 -2.15 -5.19
N PRO A 31 10.10 -1.60 -4.31
CA PRO A 31 10.13 -1.79 -2.85
C PRO A 31 8.98 -1.08 -2.14
N ILE A 32 8.59 -1.58 -0.96
CA ILE A 32 7.60 -0.91 -0.10
C ILE A 32 8.21 0.39 0.43
N PRO A 33 7.53 1.54 0.33
CA PRO A 33 8.02 2.79 0.90
C PRO A 33 8.25 2.70 2.41
N GLY A 34 9.25 3.43 2.89
CA GLY A 34 9.64 3.40 4.30
C GLY A 34 8.66 4.06 5.28
N ASN A 35 7.67 4.78 4.77
CA ASN A 35 6.61 5.42 5.54
C ASN A 35 5.25 5.09 4.93
N GLY A 36 4.29 4.68 5.76
CA GLY A 36 2.91 4.49 5.36
C GLY A 36 2.26 3.26 5.99
N VAL A 37 0.98 3.09 5.66
CA VAL A 37 0.19 1.89 5.97
C VAL A 37 -0.20 1.25 4.64
N PHE A 38 0.08 -0.04 4.50
CA PHE A 38 -0.08 -0.80 3.27
C PHE A 38 -0.93 -2.04 3.54
N VAL A 39 -2.01 -2.20 2.78
CA VAL A 39 -2.88 -3.36 2.86
C VAL A 39 -2.25 -4.53 2.12
N VAL A 40 -2.14 -5.68 2.78
CA VAL A 40 -1.56 -6.88 2.18
C VAL A 40 -2.53 -7.50 1.17
N GLY A 41 -2.07 -7.70 -0.05
CA GLY A 41 -2.85 -8.14 -1.20
C GLY A 41 -3.07 -7.01 -2.21
N PRO A 42 -3.76 -5.92 -1.85
CA PRO A 42 -3.95 -4.77 -2.72
C PRO A 42 -2.68 -3.94 -2.94
N ASP A 43 -1.93 -3.63 -1.88
CA ASP A 43 -0.79 -2.71 -1.97
C ASP A 43 0.54 -3.45 -2.02
N ILE A 44 0.66 -4.56 -1.28
CA ILE A 44 1.92 -5.32 -1.14
C ILE A 44 1.67 -6.84 -1.09
N ALA A 45 2.64 -7.63 -1.55
CA ALA A 45 2.56 -9.09 -1.49
C ALA A 45 2.97 -9.64 -0.10
N PRO A 46 2.47 -10.82 0.29
CA PRO A 46 3.05 -11.59 1.39
C PRO A 46 4.51 -12.00 1.10
N GLY A 47 5.34 -12.03 2.14
CA GLY A 47 6.75 -12.40 2.03
C GLY A 47 7.59 -11.93 3.20
N LEU A 48 8.88 -12.28 3.14
CA LEU A 48 9.89 -11.72 4.02
C LEU A 48 10.46 -10.46 3.38
N TYR A 49 10.50 -9.37 4.13
CA TYR A 49 11.01 -8.09 3.69
C TYR A 49 12.18 -7.65 4.56
N HIS A 50 13.14 -6.96 3.95
CA HIS A 50 14.33 -6.41 4.58
C HIS A 50 14.40 -4.90 4.38
N THR A 51 14.71 -4.17 5.45
CA THR A 51 15.09 -2.75 5.39
C THR A 51 16.51 -2.58 5.92
N SER A 52 17.23 -1.61 5.37
CA SER A 52 18.56 -1.21 5.86
C SER A 52 18.52 -0.48 7.21
N GLY A 53 17.33 -0.18 7.74
CA GLY A 53 17.13 0.42 9.06
C GLY A 53 16.47 1.78 8.99
N SER A 54 16.93 2.70 9.85
CA SER A 54 16.36 4.05 9.97
C SER A 54 16.40 4.84 8.67
N GLY A 55 15.27 5.48 8.35
CA GLY A 55 15.10 6.43 7.26
C GLY A 55 15.78 7.78 7.51
N SER A 56 16.17 8.06 8.77
CA SER A 56 16.72 9.34 9.18
C SER A 56 18.11 9.58 8.59
N ALA A 57 18.34 10.82 8.12
CA ALA A 57 19.66 11.23 7.64
C ALA A 57 20.72 11.24 8.76
N PHE A 58 20.30 11.45 10.01
CA PHE A 58 21.17 11.47 11.18
C PHE A 58 20.47 10.80 12.37
N GLY A 59 21.25 10.09 13.19
CA GLY A 59 20.80 9.61 14.48
C GLY A 59 20.93 10.71 15.55
N VAL A 60 19.89 10.89 16.34
CA VAL A 60 19.87 11.76 17.52
C VAL A 60 19.72 10.87 18.75
N TRP A 61 20.68 10.99 19.66
CA TRP A 61 20.71 10.26 20.93
C TRP A 61 20.64 11.22 22.11
N ILE A 62 19.80 10.88 23.09
CA ILE A 62 19.75 11.56 24.39
C ILE A 62 20.08 10.51 25.43
N ASN A 63 21.13 10.75 26.21
CA ASN A 63 21.60 9.81 27.23
C ASN A 63 21.84 8.39 26.67
N ASN A 64 22.47 8.30 25.50
CA ASN A 64 22.74 7.03 24.81
C ASN A 64 21.48 6.25 24.33
N VAL A 65 20.30 6.87 24.37
CA VAL A 65 19.05 6.30 23.84
C VAL A 65 18.68 7.04 22.54
N PRO A 66 18.45 6.33 21.42
CA PRO A 66 17.99 6.98 20.21
C PRO A 66 16.59 7.58 20.39
N THR A 67 16.37 8.73 19.79
CA THR A 67 15.04 9.34 19.72
C THR A 67 14.13 8.58 18.76
N GLN A 68 12.82 8.71 18.91
CA GLN A 68 11.84 8.05 18.04
C GLN A 68 12.07 8.39 16.57
N ASP A 69 12.34 9.65 16.26
CA ASP A 69 12.63 10.14 14.90
C ASP A 69 13.96 9.64 14.34
N SER A 70 14.77 8.93 15.14
CA SER A 70 16.01 8.28 14.70
C SER A 70 15.86 6.78 14.48
N MET A 71 14.70 6.21 14.81
CA MET A 71 14.45 4.77 14.72
C MET A 71 13.47 4.48 13.60
N CYS A 72 13.68 3.36 12.91
CA CYS A 72 12.67 2.75 12.07
C CYS A 72 11.77 1.89 12.96
N SER A 73 10.46 2.04 12.81
CA SER A 73 9.47 1.21 13.49
C SER A 73 8.50 0.64 12.49
N TRP A 74 8.10 -0.61 12.70
CA TRP A 74 7.08 -1.22 11.87
C TRP A 74 6.13 -2.08 12.69
N PHE A 75 4.93 -2.27 12.14
CA PHE A 75 3.86 -3.04 12.73
C PHE A 75 3.19 -3.90 11.65
N THR A 76 2.78 -5.10 12.03
CA THR A 76 1.86 -5.92 11.25
C THR A 76 0.57 -6.09 12.01
N TYR A 77 -0.55 -6.11 11.29
CA TYR A 77 -1.88 -6.16 11.86
C TYR A 77 -2.68 -7.32 11.29
N SER A 78 -3.56 -7.92 12.10
CA SER A 78 -4.49 -8.94 11.62
C SER A 78 -5.74 -8.38 10.94
N THR A 79 -5.90 -7.05 10.96
CA THR A 79 -6.97 -6.31 10.30
C THR A 79 -6.40 -5.32 9.26
N PRO A 80 -7.15 -4.98 8.20
CA PRO A 80 -6.66 -4.11 7.13
C PRO A 80 -6.62 -2.63 7.50
N ASP A 81 -7.24 -2.22 8.60
CA ASP A 81 -7.36 -0.83 9.07
C ASP A 81 -6.18 -0.37 9.96
N ALA A 82 -5.15 -1.20 10.12
CA ALA A 82 -4.00 -0.94 11.00
C ALA A 82 -4.41 -0.59 12.45
N ASN A 83 -5.41 -1.31 12.97
CA ASN A 83 -5.88 -1.13 14.33
C ASN A 83 -4.85 -1.65 15.34
N LYS A 84 -4.45 -0.78 16.28
CA LYS A 84 -3.44 -1.05 17.30
C LYS A 84 -3.84 -2.13 18.32
N ASP A 85 -5.14 -2.44 18.43
CA ASP A 85 -5.63 -3.56 19.26
C ASP A 85 -5.39 -4.93 18.59
N HIS A 86 -5.00 -4.94 17.31
CA HIS A 86 -4.83 -6.12 16.46
C HIS A 86 -3.42 -6.28 15.92
N VAL A 87 -2.41 -5.78 16.64
CA VAL A 87 -0.99 -5.95 16.31
C VAL A 87 -0.59 -7.43 16.43
N LEU A 88 0.02 -7.97 15.37
CA LEU A 88 0.58 -9.31 15.33
C LEU A 88 2.07 -9.31 15.68
N GLN A 89 2.83 -8.39 15.09
CA GLN A 89 4.25 -8.24 15.33
C GLN A 89 4.67 -6.78 15.17
N THR A 90 5.69 -6.39 15.92
CA THR A 90 6.33 -5.08 15.78
C THR A 90 7.82 -5.20 16.06
N ASN A 91 8.61 -4.32 15.45
CA ASN A 91 9.99 -4.11 15.82
C ASN A 91 10.36 -2.65 15.61
N THR A 92 11.29 -2.19 16.43
CA THR A 92 11.86 -0.84 16.35
C THR A 92 13.37 -0.92 16.52
N SER A 93 14.11 -0.37 15.56
CA SER A 93 15.57 -0.36 15.58
C SER A 93 16.12 0.80 14.74
N ILE A 94 17.36 1.20 15.01
CA ILE A 94 18.12 2.07 14.10
C ILE A 94 18.71 1.24 12.95
N GLY A 95 19.11 0.00 13.24
CA GLY A 95 19.81 -0.87 12.31
C GLY A 95 18.86 -1.66 11.40
N PRO A 96 19.43 -2.51 10.52
CA PRO A 96 18.66 -3.34 9.60
C PRO A 96 17.65 -4.22 10.31
N MET A 97 16.52 -4.47 9.65
CA MET A 97 15.42 -5.25 10.19
C MET A 97 14.77 -6.11 9.12
N PHE A 98 14.10 -7.17 9.59
CA PHE A 98 13.24 -8.01 8.78
C PHE A 98 11.80 -7.96 9.28
N ALA A 99 10.85 -7.95 8.35
CA ALA A 99 9.43 -8.07 8.62
C ALA A 99 8.88 -9.28 7.85
N ASN A 100 8.28 -10.23 8.57
CA ASN A 100 7.62 -11.39 7.96
C ASN A 100 6.13 -11.09 7.78
N ILE A 101 5.73 -10.85 6.54
CA ILE A 101 4.34 -10.60 6.15
C ILE A 101 3.73 -11.92 5.70
N ASN A 102 3.19 -12.68 6.66
CA ASN A 102 2.51 -13.95 6.41
C ASN A 102 1.01 -13.74 6.06
N SER A 103 0.28 -14.83 5.81
CA SER A 103 -1.14 -14.79 5.42
C SER A 103 -2.10 -14.21 6.47
N SER A 104 -1.70 -14.22 7.75
CA SER A 104 -2.47 -13.62 8.86
C SER A 104 -2.32 -12.10 8.89
N VAL A 105 -1.27 -11.55 8.30
CA VAL A 105 -1.06 -10.10 8.19
C VAL A 105 -1.98 -9.54 7.11
N LYS A 106 -2.77 -8.53 7.48
CA LYS A 106 -3.69 -7.81 6.59
C LYS A 106 -3.28 -6.38 6.33
N ALA A 107 -2.53 -5.76 7.24
CA ALA A 107 -1.87 -4.49 7.00
C ALA A 107 -0.44 -4.49 7.55
N PHE A 108 0.43 -3.75 6.88
CA PHE A 108 1.80 -3.47 7.26
C PHE A 108 1.97 -1.96 7.39
N GLU A 109 2.43 -1.50 8.53
CA GLU A 109 2.76 -0.10 8.76
C GLU A 109 4.26 0.04 8.96
N SER A 110 4.84 1.01 8.27
CA SER A 110 6.24 1.37 8.38
C SER A 110 6.33 2.85 8.71
N GLN A 111 7.21 3.19 9.66
CA GLN A 111 7.46 4.55 10.09
C GLN A 111 8.96 4.79 10.18
N ASN A 112 9.42 5.81 9.47
CA ASN A 112 10.80 6.27 9.45
C ASN A 112 11.81 5.15 9.11
N CYS A 113 11.49 4.32 8.11
CA CYS A 113 12.37 3.28 7.63
C CYS A 113 12.98 3.65 6.29
N GLN A 114 14.11 3.03 5.94
CA GLN A 114 14.49 2.90 4.53
C GLN A 114 13.48 2.00 3.81
N PRO A 115 13.34 2.09 2.48
CA PRO A 115 12.45 1.23 1.71
C PRO A 115 12.68 -0.26 2.03
N TRP A 116 11.60 -1.02 2.02
CA TRP A 116 11.64 -2.46 2.28
C TRP A 116 11.72 -3.22 0.97
N THR A 117 12.77 -4.01 0.81
CA THR A 117 12.94 -4.89 -0.35
C THR A 117 12.55 -6.31 0.03
N ARG A 118 11.85 -7.00 -0.86
CA ARG A 118 11.52 -8.41 -0.67
C ARG A 118 12.80 -9.25 -0.68
N VAL A 119 12.93 -10.16 0.27
CA VAL A 119 14.04 -11.12 0.30
C VAL A 119 13.77 -12.20 -0.76
N PRO A 120 14.74 -12.51 -1.64
CA PRO A 120 14.60 -13.55 -2.67
C PRO A 120 14.39 -14.95 -2.10
#